data_AF-A0A3M2SM01-F1
#
_entry.id   AF-A0A3M2SM01-F1
#
_cell.length_a   1.000
_cell.length_b   1.000
_cell.length_c   1.000
_cell.angle_alpha   90.00
_cell.angle_beta   90.00
_cell.angle_gamma   90.00
#
_symmetry.space_group_name_H-M   'P 1'
#
loop_
_entity.id
_entity.type
_entity.pdbx_description
1 polymer ?
#
loop_
_entity_poly.entity_id
_entity_poly.type
_entity_poly.pdbx_seq_one_letter_code
_entity_poly.pdbx_strand_id
1 'polypeptide(L)'
;MPDTSSDNPEAGSKESVPTSSSISRRFTAEVDVRWGDILLLVCFFVAGLVDSAAFNLYGCFVSMQTGNTIFVGLGVSGQPENLPGKAWSRCFLAIIFFAIGALFFSNFHRYFGPQKRWVLFASFLIQSVLTGLVALLATTGAVRNSPNDRTTTHQDGWIIERVRNDFPYSDYAPIILLAFQSAGQIVASRVLKYNSMPTVVLTSLYCDMMSDAKLFTSPITDNADRNRRATGAVLLFAGAVSGGFLSKSWVGFAGALWIAAFLKLCISFSWALWKPKAENK
;
A
#
# COMPACT_ATOMS: atom_id res chain seq x y z
N MET A 1 -55.39 46.42 -43.63
CA MET A 1 -54.71 45.70 -44.72
C MET A 1 -53.48 46.49 -45.14
N PRO A 2 -52.39 45.82 -45.53
CA PRO A 2 -51.15 45.81 -44.72
C PRO A 2 -49.99 46.52 -45.40
N ASP A 3 -48.93 46.78 -44.63
CA ASP A 3 -47.60 47.09 -45.14
C ASP A 3 -46.52 46.23 -44.47
N THR A 4 -45.71 45.64 -45.35
CA THR A 4 -44.29 45.29 -45.31
C THR A 4 -43.66 44.43 -44.19
N SER A 5 -43.08 43.35 -44.70
CA SER A 5 -42.10 42.41 -44.14
C SER A 5 -40.70 43.00 -44.01
N SER A 6 -40.02 42.73 -42.88
CA SER A 6 -38.61 42.30 -42.85
C SER A 6 -38.17 41.99 -41.41
N ASP A 7 -38.12 40.71 -41.04
CA ASP A 7 -37.33 40.28 -39.89
C ASP A 7 -36.46 39.10 -40.31
N ASN A 8 -35.15 39.38 -40.40
CA ASN A 8 -34.09 38.38 -40.51
C ASN A 8 -34.06 37.54 -39.23
N PRO A 9 -34.03 36.20 -39.29
CA PRO A 9 -33.67 35.42 -38.12
C PRO A 9 -32.15 35.50 -37.90
N GLU A 10 -31.75 36.10 -36.78
CA GLU A 10 -30.40 36.02 -36.23
C GLU A 10 -29.95 34.56 -36.17
N ALA A 11 -28.85 34.28 -36.88
CA ALA A 11 -28.13 33.03 -36.75
C ALA A 11 -27.45 32.99 -35.37
N GLY A 12 -28.17 32.46 -34.37
CA GLY A 12 -27.59 32.10 -33.08
C GLY A 12 -26.47 31.08 -33.30
N SER A 13 -25.23 31.50 -33.09
CA SER A 13 -24.07 30.63 -33.07
C SER A 13 -24.27 29.54 -32.01
N LYS A 14 -24.48 28.30 -32.46
CA LYS A 14 -24.48 27.12 -31.60
C LYS A 14 -23.10 27.02 -30.94
N GLU A 15 -23.01 27.42 -29.68
CA GLU A 15 -21.89 27.07 -28.82
C GLU A 15 -21.72 25.55 -28.85
N SER A 16 -20.61 25.09 -29.42
CA SER A 16 -20.22 23.70 -29.42
C SER A 16 -19.79 23.30 -28.01
N VAL A 17 -20.75 22.81 -27.22
CA VAL A 17 -20.46 22.14 -25.95
C VAL A 17 -19.45 21.01 -26.25
N PRO A 18 -18.25 21.02 -25.65
CA PRO A 18 -17.25 20.01 -25.96
C PRO A 18 -17.79 18.65 -25.50
N THR A 19 -18.01 17.76 -26.47
CA THR A 19 -18.37 16.36 -26.29
C THR A 19 -17.21 15.60 -25.68
N SER A 20 -16.93 15.85 -24.39
CA SER A 20 -16.11 14.96 -23.59
C SER A 20 -16.78 13.58 -23.67
N SER A 21 -16.09 12.63 -24.30
CA SER A 21 -16.61 11.28 -24.55
C SER A 21 -17.18 10.69 -23.25
N SER A 22 -18.25 9.91 -23.34
CA SER A 22 -18.88 9.23 -22.19
C SER A 22 -17.86 8.51 -21.28
N ILE A 23 -16.75 8.04 -21.87
CA ILE A 23 -15.62 7.41 -21.18
C ILE A 23 -14.80 8.44 -20.37
N SER A 24 -14.40 9.56 -20.96
CA SER A 24 -13.65 10.63 -20.26
C SER A 24 -14.43 11.18 -19.06
N ARG A 25 -15.75 11.35 -19.22
CA ARG A 25 -16.64 11.77 -18.12
C ARG A 25 -16.73 10.71 -17.02
N ARG A 26 -16.78 9.42 -17.39
CA ARG A 26 -16.79 8.30 -16.44
C ARG A 26 -15.49 8.18 -15.64
N PHE A 27 -14.32 8.35 -16.27
CA PHE A 27 -13.02 8.26 -15.58
C PHE A 27 -12.72 9.45 -14.67
N THR A 28 -13.30 10.61 -14.95
CA THR A 28 -13.14 11.83 -14.14
C THR A 28 -14.14 11.90 -12.98
N ALA A 29 -15.18 11.06 -12.98
CA ALA A 29 -16.18 11.03 -11.92
C ALA A 29 -15.59 10.57 -10.57
N GLU A 30 -16.16 11.10 -9.48
CA GLU A 30 -15.87 10.62 -8.12
C GLU A 30 -16.46 9.22 -7.90
N VAL A 31 -15.76 8.41 -7.11
CA VAL A 31 -16.22 7.07 -6.72
C VAL A 31 -17.18 7.11 -5.54
N ASP A 32 -18.10 6.15 -5.48
CA ASP A 32 -18.81 5.85 -4.25
C ASP A 32 -17.87 5.13 -3.27
N VAL A 33 -17.70 5.71 -2.09
CA VAL A 33 -16.72 5.29 -1.09
C VAL A 33 -17.28 4.23 -0.14
N ARG A 34 -18.61 4.00 -0.11
CA ARG A 34 -19.31 3.15 0.89
C ARG A 34 -18.73 1.75 1.08
N TRP A 35 -18.20 1.16 0.01
CA TRP A 35 -17.59 -0.18 -0.02
C TRP A 35 -16.09 -0.16 -0.34
N GLY A 36 -15.46 1.02 -0.26
CA GLY A 36 -14.02 1.19 -0.52
C GLY A 36 -13.15 0.55 0.55
N ASP A 37 -13.72 0.26 1.73
CA ASP A 37 -13.10 -0.47 2.82
C ASP A 37 -12.65 -1.89 2.42
N ILE A 38 -13.39 -2.58 1.56
CA ILE A 38 -13.01 -3.93 1.07
C ILE A 38 -11.62 -3.90 0.41
N LEU A 39 -11.33 -2.88 -0.40
CA LEU A 39 -10.03 -2.74 -1.07
C LEU A 39 -8.92 -2.36 -0.09
N LEU A 40 -9.24 -1.61 0.97
CA LEU A 40 -8.30 -1.31 2.06
C LEU A 40 -8.00 -2.55 2.92
N LEU A 41 -8.99 -3.43 3.13
CA LEU A 41 -8.80 -4.71 3.82
C LEU A 41 -7.83 -5.62 3.05
N VAL A 42 -7.93 -5.66 1.71
CA VAL A 42 -6.91 -6.34 0.88
C VAL A 42 -5.53 -5.71 1.06
N CYS A 43 -5.44 -4.38 1.23
CA CYS A 43 -4.17 -3.72 1.49
C CYS A 43 -3.54 -4.13 2.84
N PHE A 44 -4.33 -4.41 3.88
CA PHE A 44 -3.81 -4.97 5.14
C PHE A 44 -3.13 -6.32 4.91
N PHE A 45 -3.78 -7.22 4.16
CA PHE A 45 -3.19 -8.51 3.80
C PHE A 45 -1.89 -8.33 3.01
N VAL A 46 -1.90 -7.46 1.99
CA VAL A 46 -0.70 -7.17 1.17
C VAL A 46 0.42 -6.57 2.01
N ALA A 47 0.12 -5.67 2.94
CA ALA A 47 1.11 -5.09 3.84
C ALA A 47 1.80 -6.16 4.68
N GLY A 48 1.03 -7.03 5.35
CA GLY A 48 1.59 -8.12 6.14
C GLY A 48 2.41 -9.10 5.31
N LEU A 49 1.92 -9.46 4.11
CA LEU A 49 2.60 -10.34 3.16
C LEU A 49 3.98 -9.81 2.76
N VAL A 50 4.05 -8.55 2.33
CA VAL A 50 5.29 -7.94 1.86
C VAL A 50 6.25 -7.66 3.02
N ASP A 51 5.76 -7.13 4.15
CA ASP A 51 6.62 -6.79 5.27
C ASP A 51 7.22 -8.02 5.95
N SER A 52 6.47 -9.13 6.05
CA SER A 52 7.00 -10.39 6.56
C SER A 52 8.13 -10.92 5.68
N ALA A 53 7.93 -10.92 4.36
CA ALA A 53 8.92 -11.40 3.41
C ALA A 53 10.16 -10.46 3.36
N ALA A 54 9.94 -9.15 3.36
CA ALA A 54 11.02 -8.15 3.38
C ALA A 54 11.81 -8.19 4.68
N PHE A 55 11.15 -8.31 5.83
CA PHE A 55 11.82 -8.40 7.12
C PHE A 55 12.67 -9.66 7.23
N ASN A 56 12.14 -10.81 6.78
CA ASN A 56 12.89 -12.06 6.82
C ASN A 56 14.16 -12.01 5.94
N LEU A 57 14.12 -11.32 4.80
CA LEU A 57 15.24 -11.22 3.87
C LEU A 57 16.23 -10.09 4.20
N TYR A 58 15.73 -8.90 4.54
CA TYR A 58 16.51 -7.68 4.68
C TYR A 58 16.70 -7.21 6.12
N GLY A 59 15.93 -7.73 7.07
CA GLY A 59 15.90 -7.27 8.45
C GLY A 59 15.24 -5.91 8.63
N CYS A 60 14.45 -5.46 7.66
CA CYS A 60 13.73 -4.19 7.70
C CYS A 60 12.30 -4.35 7.19
N PHE A 61 11.40 -3.53 7.70
CA PHE A 61 10.05 -3.43 7.18
C PHE A 61 10.03 -2.40 6.05
N VAL A 62 9.22 -2.61 5.01
CA VAL A 62 9.07 -1.62 3.93
C VAL A 62 7.88 -0.72 4.19
N SER A 63 6.85 -1.19 4.89
CA SER A 63 5.64 -0.42 5.20
C SER A 63 5.56 0.06 6.66
N MET A 64 6.07 -0.71 7.63
CA MET A 64 6.05 -0.34 9.05
C MET A 64 7.27 0.49 9.48
N GLN A 65 7.08 1.80 9.67
CA GLN A 65 8.19 2.70 10.01
C GLN A 65 8.56 2.76 11.49
N THR A 66 7.63 2.46 12.40
CA THR A 66 7.92 2.53 13.85
C THR A 66 9.05 1.60 14.26
N GLY A 67 9.05 0.34 13.78
CA GLY A 67 10.14 -0.61 14.03
C GLY A 67 11.44 -0.19 13.38
N ASN A 68 11.39 0.29 12.14
CA ASN A 68 12.56 0.81 11.43
C ASN A 68 13.23 1.97 12.18
N THR A 69 12.46 2.88 12.77
CA THR A 69 13.00 3.98 13.58
C THR A 69 13.82 3.46 14.77
N ILE A 70 13.33 2.42 15.43
CA ILE A 70 14.07 1.76 16.52
C ILE A 70 15.36 1.12 16.00
N PHE A 71 15.32 0.39 14.88
CA PHE A 71 16.53 -0.21 14.30
C PHE A 71 17.57 0.83 13.87
N VAL A 72 17.14 1.99 13.38
CA VAL A 72 18.05 3.11 13.11
C VAL A 72 18.68 3.62 14.40
N GLY A 73 17.88 3.83 15.45
CA GLY A 73 18.37 4.28 16.76
C GLY A 73 19.37 3.31 17.38
N LEU A 74 19.09 2.01 17.35
CA LEU A 74 20.01 0.97 17.80
C LEU A 74 21.28 0.92 16.94
N GLY A 75 21.18 1.21 15.65
CA GLY A 75 22.34 1.34 14.77
C GLY A 75 23.33 2.41 15.22
N VAL A 76 22.87 3.49 15.84
CA VAL A 76 23.74 4.57 16.37
C VAL A 76 24.58 4.07 17.55
N SER A 77 24.03 3.19 18.38
CA SER A 77 24.76 2.56 19.50
C SER A 77 25.49 1.27 19.11
N GLY A 78 25.46 0.87 17.82
CA GLY A 78 26.07 -0.37 17.34
C GLY A 78 25.33 -1.63 17.80
N GLN A 79 24.03 -1.52 18.10
CA GLN A 79 23.23 -2.61 18.64
C GLN A 79 22.20 -3.16 17.64
N PRO A 80 21.79 -4.43 17.81
CA PRO A 80 22.42 -5.44 18.67
C PRO A 80 23.74 -5.95 18.06
N GLU A 81 24.69 -6.39 18.89
CA GLU A 81 26.05 -6.77 18.47
C GLU A 81 26.11 -7.95 17.48
N ASN A 82 25.05 -8.76 17.45
CA ASN A 82 24.91 -9.90 16.55
C ASN A 82 24.36 -9.51 15.16
N LEU A 83 23.96 -8.25 14.95
CA LEU A 83 23.55 -7.75 13.64
C LEU A 83 24.74 -7.10 12.92
N PRO A 84 24.78 -7.19 11.58
CA PRO A 84 25.78 -6.47 10.83
C PRO A 84 25.68 -4.95 11.03
N GLY A 85 26.83 -4.27 11.16
CA GLY A 85 26.88 -2.83 11.47
C GLY A 85 26.23 -1.90 10.44
N LYS A 86 25.88 -2.39 9.24
CA LYS A 86 25.15 -1.63 8.21
C LYS A 86 23.65 -1.97 8.14
N ALA A 87 23.12 -2.86 8.98
CA ALA A 87 21.71 -3.24 8.96
C ALA A 87 20.74 -2.05 9.11
N TRP A 88 21.13 -1.06 9.91
CA TRP A 88 20.35 0.14 10.16
C TRP A 88 20.12 1.00 8.91
N SER A 89 21.02 0.95 7.91
CA SER A 89 20.92 1.81 6.70
C SER A 89 19.72 1.44 5.85
N ARG A 90 19.35 0.15 5.80
CA ARG A 90 18.15 -0.37 5.14
C ARG A 90 16.88 0.23 5.75
N CYS A 91 16.81 0.24 7.09
CA CYS A 91 15.71 0.84 7.84
C CYS A 91 15.65 2.35 7.65
N PHE A 92 16.81 3.03 7.63
CA PHE A 92 16.89 4.46 7.37
C PHE A 92 16.34 4.82 5.99
N LEU A 93 16.77 4.11 4.94
CA LEU A 93 16.27 4.32 3.58
C LEU A 93 14.77 4.02 3.47
N ALA A 94 14.28 2.98 4.14
CA ALA A 94 12.85 2.70 4.20
C ALA A 94 12.06 3.90 4.76
N ILE A 95 12.51 4.50 5.86
CA ILE A 95 11.85 5.68 6.46
C ILE A 95 11.83 6.86 5.48
N ILE A 96 12.99 7.20 4.89
CA ILE A 96 13.11 8.35 3.98
C ILE A 96 12.22 8.17 2.75
N PHE A 97 12.29 7.01 2.10
CA PHE A 97 11.51 6.78 0.88
C PHE A 97 10.04 6.54 1.14
N PHE A 98 9.68 6.00 2.31
CA PHE A 98 8.30 5.99 2.76
C PHE A 98 7.74 7.41 2.92
N ALA A 99 8.50 8.32 3.55
CA ALA A 99 8.10 9.72 3.70
C ALA A 99 7.98 10.43 2.35
N ILE A 100 8.94 10.24 1.43
CA ILE A 100 8.87 10.76 0.06
C ILE A 100 7.64 10.21 -0.67
N GLY A 101 7.35 8.91 -0.54
CA GLY A 101 6.15 8.29 -1.09
C GLY A 101 4.88 8.91 -0.53
N ALA A 102 4.80 9.12 0.78
CA ALA A 102 3.65 9.73 1.43
C ALA A 102 3.41 11.16 0.93
N LEU A 103 4.48 11.95 0.76
CA LEU A 103 4.42 13.28 0.16
C LEU A 103 3.95 13.22 -1.31
N PHE A 104 4.53 12.31 -2.11
CA PHE A 104 4.16 12.14 -3.52
C PHE A 104 2.69 11.80 -3.69
N PHE A 105 2.21 10.71 -3.06
CA PHE A 105 0.83 10.27 -3.19
C PHE A 105 -0.16 11.28 -2.59
N SER A 106 0.18 11.93 -1.48
CA SER A 106 -0.69 12.96 -0.90
C SER A 106 -0.86 14.16 -1.84
N ASN A 107 0.23 14.65 -2.43
CA ASN A 107 0.17 15.75 -3.39
C ASN A 107 -0.53 15.32 -4.70
N PHE A 108 -0.27 14.11 -5.18
CA PHE A 108 -0.94 13.54 -6.35
C PHE A 108 -2.47 13.52 -6.18
N HIS A 109 -2.97 12.97 -5.08
CA HIS A 109 -4.41 12.95 -4.80
C HIS A 109 -4.98 14.35 -4.58
N ARG A 110 -4.25 15.26 -3.92
CA ARG A 110 -4.70 16.65 -3.70
C ARG A 110 -4.82 17.43 -5.00
N TYR A 111 -3.84 17.31 -5.89
CA TYR A 111 -3.77 18.07 -7.13
C TYR A 111 -4.79 17.59 -8.16
N PHE A 112 -4.90 16.27 -8.36
CA PHE A 112 -5.74 15.72 -9.43
C PHE A 112 -7.20 15.48 -9.02
N GLY A 113 -7.48 15.42 -7.72
CA GLY A 113 -8.81 15.17 -7.16
C GLY A 113 -8.82 13.83 -6.40
N PRO A 114 -9.00 13.85 -5.08
CA PRO A 114 -8.67 12.72 -4.22
C PRO A 114 -9.48 11.46 -4.55
N GLN A 115 -10.76 11.63 -4.89
CA GLN A 115 -11.71 10.52 -5.09
C GLN A 115 -12.08 10.29 -6.56
N LYS A 116 -11.37 10.93 -7.50
CA LYS A 116 -11.60 10.66 -8.92
C LYS A 116 -11.12 9.26 -9.28
N ARG A 117 -11.89 8.54 -10.10
CA ARG A 117 -11.58 7.15 -10.48
C ARG A 117 -10.19 6.99 -11.07
N TRP A 118 -9.85 7.81 -12.06
CA TRP A 118 -8.56 7.68 -12.73
C TRP A 118 -7.39 7.91 -11.77
N VAL A 119 -7.57 8.78 -10.75
CA VAL A 119 -6.55 9.07 -9.73
C VAL A 119 -6.35 7.86 -8.82
N LEU A 120 -7.43 7.24 -8.35
CA LEU A 120 -7.35 6.01 -7.55
C LEU A 120 -6.77 4.84 -8.36
N PHE A 121 -7.22 4.67 -9.61
CA PHE A 121 -6.67 3.69 -10.56
C PHE A 121 -5.15 3.89 -10.74
N ALA A 122 -4.72 5.11 -11.10
CA ALA A 122 -3.33 5.43 -11.34
C ALA A 122 -2.46 5.27 -10.08
N SER A 123 -2.97 5.69 -8.91
CA SER A 123 -2.29 5.54 -7.63
C SER A 123 -1.98 4.08 -7.32
N PHE A 124 -2.97 3.19 -7.42
CA PHE A 124 -2.76 1.76 -7.21
C PHE A 124 -1.98 1.08 -8.35
N LEU A 125 -2.08 1.59 -9.58
CA LEU A 125 -1.30 1.10 -10.72
C LEU A 125 0.19 1.37 -10.52
N ILE A 126 0.57 2.59 -10.10
CA ILE A 126 1.96 2.93 -9.77
C ILE A 126 2.47 1.98 -8.67
N GLN A 127 1.69 1.75 -7.62
CA GLN A 127 2.08 0.84 -6.55
C GLN A 127 2.29 -0.61 -7.05
N SER A 128 1.38 -1.08 -7.90
CA SER A 128 1.45 -2.41 -8.51
C SER A 128 2.68 -2.56 -9.41
N VAL A 129 2.96 -1.56 -10.26
CA VAL A 129 4.11 -1.56 -11.18
C VAL A 129 5.41 -1.57 -10.41
N LEU A 130 5.54 -0.72 -9.39
CA LEU A 130 6.75 -0.68 -8.57
C LEU A 130 6.96 -1.99 -7.80
N THR A 131 5.89 -2.58 -7.25
CA THR A 131 5.97 -3.88 -6.58
C THR A 131 6.35 -5.00 -7.56
N GLY A 132 5.75 -5.00 -8.75
CA GLY A 132 6.04 -5.97 -9.82
C GLY A 132 7.46 -5.81 -10.38
N LEU A 133 7.98 -4.59 -10.47
CA LEU A 133 9.38 -4.34 -10.84
C LEU A 133 10.33 -5.01 -9.85
N VAL A 134 10.08 -4.88 -8.55
CA VAL A 134 10.90 -5.57 -7.53
C VAL A 134 10.72 -7.08 -7.61
N ALA A 135 9.51 -7.58 -7.86
CA ALA A 135 9.26 -9.00 -8.09
C ALA A 135 10.07 -9.54 -9.28
N LEU A 136 10.11 -8.78 -10.38
CA LEU A 136 10.89 -9.10 -11.56
C LEU A 136 12.39 -9.13 -11.24
N LEU A 137 12.92 -8.10 -10.57
CA LEU A 137 14.33 -8.05 -10.16
C LEU A 137 14.71 -9.24 -9.27
N ALA A 138 13.80 -9.69 -8.39
CA ALA A 138 14.04 -10.85 -7.54
C ALA A 138 13.97 -12.16 -8.34
N THR A 139 13.08 -12.24 -9.32
CA THR A 139 12.91 -13.42 -10.19
C THR A 139 14.11 -13.60 -11.14
N THR A 140 14.67 -12.52 -11.66
CA THR A 140 15.84 -12.55 -12.56
C THR A 140 17.17 -12.73 -11.82
N GLY A 141 17.16 -12.72 -10.49
CA GLY A 141 18.37 -12.81 -9.66
C GLY A 141 19.18 -11.51 -9.56
N ALA A 142 18.65 -10.39 -10.06
CA ALA A 142 19.27 -9.07 -9.89
C ALA A 142 19.28 -8.60 -8.43
N VAL A 143 18.29 -9.05 -7.63
CA VAL A 143 18.25 -8.90 -6.17
C VAL A 143 18.01 -10.24 -5.50
N ARG A 144 18.36 -10.33 -4.22
CA ARG A 144 18.24 -11.57 -3.44
C ARG A 144 16.77 -12.02 -3.37
N ASN A 145 16.53 -13.32 -3.53
CA ASN A 145 15.20 -13.92 -3.49
C ASN A 145 14.96 -14.83 -2.26
N SER A 146 16.02 -15.34 -1.66
CA SER A 146 15.95 -16.27 -0.53
C SER A 146 16.96 -15.89 0.54
N PRO A 147 16.66 -16.11 1.83
CA PRO A 147 17.56 -15.81 2.94
C PRO A 147 18.70 -16.85 3.08
N ASN A 148 19.20 -17.41 1.97
CA ASN A 148 20.13 -18.55 1.89
C ASN A 148 21.52 -18.31 2.52
N ASP A 149 21.76 -17.15 3.11
CA ASP A 149 23.04 -16.76 3.73
C ASP A 149 23.00 -16.78 5.28
N ARG A 150 21.99 -17.45 5.86
CA ARG A 150 21.92 -17.73 7.30
C ARG A 150 22.56 -19.08 7.60
N THR A 151 23.75 -19.05 8.18
CA THR A 151 24.41 -20.27 8.64
C THR A 151 23.98 -20.55 10.07
N THR A 152 23.17 -21.59 10.26
CA THR A 152 22.81 -22.08 11.60
C THR A 152 23.89 -23.05 12.07
N THR A 153 24.68 -22.65 13.05
CA THR A 153 25.67 -23.52 13.70
C THR A 153 25.14 -23.90 15.09
N HIS A 154 25.06 -25.20 15.36
CA HIS A 154 24.78 -25.70 16.71
C HIS A 154 26.11 -25.77 17.45
N GLN A 155 26.29 -24.93 18.47
CA GLN A 155 27.49 -24.94 19.30
C GLN A 155 27.07 -24.89 20.77
N ASP A 156 27.59 -25.82 21.57
CA ASP A 156 27.40 -25.89 23.04
C ASP A 156 25.92 -25.87 23.50
N GLY A 157 25.03 -26.53 22.76
CA GLY A 157 23.59 -26.60 23.07
C GLY A 157 22.79 -25.36 22.64
N TRP A 158 23.43 -24.36 22.04
CA TRP A 158 22.81 -23.16 21.51
C TRP A 158 22.73 -23.19 19.98
N ILE A 159 21.65 -22.62 19.44
CA ILE A 159 21.48 -22.39 18.01
C ILE A 159 22.04 -21.00 17.70
N ILE A 160 23.21 -20.94 17.06
CA ILE A 160 23.84 -19.69 16.63
C ILE A 160 23.53 -19.48 15.15
N GLU A 161 22.60 -18.57 14.87
CA GLU A 161 22.28 -18.16 13.50
C GLU A 161 23.17 -16.99 13.09
N ARG A 162 24.14 -17.24 12.20
CA ARG A 162 25.04 -16.21 11.70
C ARG A 162 24.51 -15.67 10.38
N VAL A 163 24.08 -14.41 10.38
CA VAL A 163 23.72 -13.68 9.17
C VAL A 163 25.01 -13.21 8.51
N ARG A 164 25.26 -13.60 7.26
CA ARG A 164 26.44 -13.11 6.51
C ARG A 164 26.48 -11.58 6.54
N ASN A 165 27.65 -11.01 6.83
CA ASN A 165 27.90 -9.56 6.81
C ASN A 165 28.03 -9.04 5.36
N ASP A 166 27.11 -9.45 4.49
CA ASP A 166 27.07 -9.02 3.10
C ASP A 166 25.91 -8.02 2.90
N PHE A 167 26.27 -6.84 2.42
CA PHE A 167 25.36 -5.71 2.17
C PHE A 167 25.49 -5.31 0.71
N PRO A 168 25.02 -6.16 -0.22
CA PRO A 168 25.07 -5.81 -1.63
C PRO A 168 24.21 -4.56 -1.84
N TYR A 169 24.77 -3.57 -2.53
CA TYR A 169 24.08 -2.31 -2.83
C TYR A 169 22.77 -2.52 -3.59
N SER A 170 22.62 -3.66 -4.28
CA SER A 170 21.40 -4.05 -4.98
C SER A 170 20.19 -4.24 -4.04
N ASP A 171 20.40 -4.53 -2.75
CA ASP A 171 19.31 -4.68 -1.77
C ASP A 171 18.58 -3.37 -1.48
N TYR A 172 19.23 -2.22 -1.69
CA TYR A 172 18.61 -0.94 -1.42
C TYR A 172 17.50 -0.62 -2.42
N ALA A 173 17.60 -1.08 -3.67
CA ALA A 173 16.60 -0.82 -4.69
C ALA A 173 15.21 -1.40 -4.32
N PRO A 174 15.08 -2.69 -3.92
CA PRO A 174 13.84 -3.24 -3.38
C PRO A 174 13.26 -2.43 -2.24
N ILE A 175 14.08 -2.06 -1.25
CA ILE A 175 13.64 -1.35 -0.05
C ILE A 175 13.09 0.02 -0.43
N ILE A 176 13.82 0.77 -1.25
CA ILE A 176 13.45 2.11 -1.72
C ILE A 176 12.11 2.06 -2.46
N LEU A 177 11.99 1.17 -3.45
CA LEU A 177 10.80 1.07 -4.30
C LEU A 177 9.58 0.59 -3.50
N LEU A 178 9.75 -0.43 -2.66
CA LEU A 178 8.68 -0.99 -1.85
C LEU A 178 8.24 -0.03 -0.74
N ALA A 179 9.16 0.68 -0.10
CA ALA A 179 8.82 1.66 0.93
C ALA A 179 8.05 2.84 0.34
N PHE A 180 8.54 3.40 -0.77
CA PHE A 180 7.86 4.47 -1.50
C PHE A 180 6.42 4.09 -1.89
N GLN A 181 6.23 2.93 -2.52
CA GLN A 181 4.88 2.52 -2.94
C GLN A 181 3.96 2.19 -1.76
N SER A 182 4.49 1.65 -0.66
CA SER A 182 3.69 1.28 0.51
C SER A 182 3.10 2.48 1.25
N ALA A 183 3.61 3.69 1.00
CA ALA A 183 2.99 4.91 1.50
C ALA A 183 1.65 5.20 0.80
N GLY A 184 1.50 4.79 -0.47
CA GLY A 184 0.31 5.04 -1.28
C GLY A 184 -0.96 4.41 -0.71
N GLN A 185 -0.89 3.20 -0.14
CA GLN A 185 -2.05 2.54 0.48
C GLN A 185 -2.52 3.25 1.78
N ILE A 186 -1.61 3.82 2.58
CA ILE A 186 -2.01 4.65 3.73
C ILE A 186 -2.69 5.93 3.25
N VAL A 187 -2.09 6.60 2.25
CA VAL A 187 -2.68 7.83 1.69
C VAL A 187 -4.07 7.53 1.12
N ALA A 188 -4.26 6.38 0.47
CA ALA A 188 -5.54 5.95 -0.05
C ALA A 188 -6.62 5.81 1.05
N SER A 189 -6.29 5.26 2.23
CA SER A 189 -7.29 5.16 3.30
C SER A 189 -7.75 6.53 3.81
N ARG A 190 -6.83 7.50 3.90
CA ARG A 190 -7.15 8.90 4.26
C ARG A 190 -7.99 9.59 3.18
N VAL A 191 -7.64 9.38 1.92
CA VAL A 191 -8.37 9.91 0.74
C VAL A 191 -9.81 9.38 0.67
N LEU A 192 -9.99 8.10 0.99
CA LEU A 192 -11.30 7.45 1.08
C LEU A 192 -12.00 7.73 2.42
N LYS A 193 -11.46 8.63 3.26
CA LYS A 193 -12.02 9.02 4.57
C LYS A 193 -12.19 7.85 5.55
N TYR A 194 -11.52 6.73 5.32
CA TYR A 194 -11.39 5.62 6.25
C TYR A 194 -10.16 5.81 7.15
N ASN A 195 -10.13 6.91 7.89
CA ASN A 195 -9.00 7.27 8.76
C ASN A 195 -8.75 6.25 9.87
N SER A 196 -9.78 5.48 10.25
CA SER A 196 -9.72 4.39 11.23
C SER A 196 -8.96 3.15 10.73
N MET A 197 -8.56 3.11 9.46
CA MET A 197 -7.89 1.99 8.79
C MET A 197 -6.61 2.43 8.10
N PRO A 198 -5.51 2.68 8.82
CA PRO A 198 -4.24 3.11 8.21
C PRO A 198 -3.53 2.00 7.39
N THR A 199 -4.11 0.81 7.21
CA THR A 199 -3.62 -0.34 6.41
C THR A 199 -2.29 -0.98 6.82
N VAL A 200 -1.41 -0.27 7.55
CA VAL A 200 -0.10 -0.80 7.97
C VAL A 200 0.21 -0.60 9.46
N VAL A 201 -0.44 0.35 10.14
CA VAL A 201 -0.20 0.64 11.56
C VAL A 201 -1.27 -0.04 12.40
N LEU A 202 -0.87 -1.06 13.17
CA LEU A 202 -1.79 -1.79 14.05
C LEU A 202 -1.91 -1.21 15.45
N THR A 203 -0.91 -0.49 15.96
CA THR A 203 -0.93 -0.03 17.35
C THR A 203 -2.15 0.84 17.67
N SER A 204 -2.39 1.88 16.86
CA SER A 204 -3.57 2.74 17.03
C SER A 204 -4.86 1.97 16.81
N LEU A 205 -4.86 1.01 15.88
CA LEU A 205 -6.03 0.16 15.61
C LEU A 205 -6.36 -0.75 16.81
N TYR A 206 -5.36 -1.34 17.46
CA TYR A 206 -5.54 -2.12 18.68
C TYR A 206 -6.04 -1.25 19.83
N CYS A 207 -5.43 -0.08 20.06
CA CYS A 207 -5.90 0.85 21.08
C CYS A 207 -7.37 1.25 20.83
N ASP A 208 -7.70 1.69 19.62
CA ASP A 208 -9.05 2.09 19.24
C ASP A 208 -10.08 0.97 19.39
N MET A 209 -9.68 -0.28 19.13
CA MET A 209 -10.54 -1.45 19.26
C MET A 209 -10.74 -1.85 20.73
N MET A 210 -9.67 -1.86 21.52
CA MET A 210 -9.70 -2.25 22.93
C MET A 210 -10.34 -1.18 23.83
N SER A 211 -10.33 0.09 23.40
CA SER A 211 -11.02 1.19 24.09
C SER A 211 -12.51 1.28 23.75
N ASP A 212 -13.06 0.43 22.87
CA ASP A 212 -14.49 0.40 22.59
C ASP A 212 -15.26 -0.15 23.82
N ALA A 213 -16.01 0.72 24.50
CA ALA A 213 -16.83 0.35 25.67
C ALA A 213 -17.86 -0.75 25.35
N LYS A 214 -18.23 -0.91 24.07
CA LYS A 214 -19.18 -1.91 23.59
C LYS A 214 -18.52 -3.17 23.01
N LEU A 215 -17.20 -3.32 23.15
CA LEU A 215 -16.42 -4.41 22.53
C LEU A 215 -17.03 -5.81 22.77
N PHE A 216 -17.43 -6.10 24.01
CA PHE A 216 -17.95 -7.42 24.41
C PHE A 216 -19.48 -7.48 24.55
N THR A 217 -20.17 -6.35 24.44
CA THR A 217 -21.62 -6.25 24.74
C THR A 217 -22.48 -6.01 23.52
N SER A 218 -21.93 -5.38 22.47
CA SER A 218 -22.71 -5.04 21.28
C SER A 218 -22.59 -6.08 20.17
N PRO A 219 -23.72 -6.47 19.53
CA PRO A 219 -23.73 -7.35 18.37
C PRO A 219 -22.75 -6.91 17.29
N ILE A 220 -22.25 -7.87 16.51
CA ILE A 220 -21.29 -7.62 15.43
C ILE A 220 -21.84 -6.57 14.45
N THR A 221 -23.15 -6.46 14.25
CA THR A 221 -23.76 -5.51 13.29
C THR A 221 -23.75 -4.03 13.73
N ASP A 222 -23.47 -3.72 15.01
CA ASP A 222 -23.66 -2.37 15.56
C ASP A 222 -22.50 -1.41 15.24
N ASN A 223 -21.26 -1.94 15.17
CA ASN A 223 -20.07 -1.12 14.95
C ASN A 223 -19.25 -1.63 13.75
N ALA A 224 -19.57 -1.10 12.57
CA ALA A 224 -18.87 -1.43 11.34
C ALA A 224 -17.38 -1.08 11.39
N ASP A 225 -17.00 0.03 12.03
CA ASP A 225 -15.61 0.46 12.14
C ASP A 225 -14.79 -0.46 13.06
N ARG A 226 -15.39 -0.95 14.15
CA ARG A 226 -14.79 -1.99 14.98
C ARG A 226 -14.52 -3.27 14.19
N ASN A 227 -15.51 -3.75 13.42
CA ASN A 227 -15.34 -4.97 12.63
C ASN A 227 -14.26 -4.81 11.57
N ARG A 228 -14.24 -3.66 10.90
CA ARG A 228 -13.21 -3.30 9.91
C ARG A 228 -11.81 -3.33 10.50
N ARG A 229 -11.63 -2.74 11.70
CA ARG A 229 -10.37 -2.76 12.44
C ARG A 229 -9.95 -4.19 12.76
N ALA A 230 -10.82 -4.97 13.41
CA ALA A 230 -10.55 -6.37 13.74
C ALA A 230 -10.19 -7.19 12.49
N THR A 231 -10.95 -7.03 11.41
CA THR A 231 -10.71 -7.70 10.13
C THR A 231 -9.37 -7.28 9.53
N GLY A 232 -9.02 -5.99 9.56
CA GLY A 232 -7.73 -5.49 9.09
C GLY A 232 -6.55 -6.09 9.86
N ALA A 233 -6.64 -6.18 11.18
CA ALA A 233 -5.61 -6.82 12.01
C ALA A 233 -5.45 -8.32 11.69
N VAL A 234 -6.56 -9.04 11.55
CA VAL A 234 -6.55 -10.47 11.16
C VAL A 234 -5.98 -10.66 9.76
N LEU A 235 -6.34 -9.81 8.79
CA LEU A 235 -5.84 -9.90 7.42
C LEU A 235 -4.35 -9.59 7.33
N LEU A 236 -3.86 -8.59 8.07
CA LEU A 236 -2.43 -8.31 8.13
C LEU A 236 -1.66 -9.48 8.74
N PHE A 237 -2.16 -10.07 9.83
CA PHE A 237 -1.58 -11.27 10.42
C PHE A 237 -1.57 -12.44 9.42
N ALA A 238 -2.70 -12.71 8.75
CA ALA A 238 -2.80 -13.75 7.73
C ALA A 238 -1.83 -13.51 6.55
N GLY A 239 -1.66 -12.25 6.14
CA GLY A 239 -0.66 -11.83 5.16
C GLY A 239 0.75 -12.15 5.64
N ALA A 240 1.09 -11.78 6.87
CA ALA A 240 2.40 -12.03 7.46
C ALA A 240 2.72 -13.52 7.58
N VAL A 241 1.75 -14.35 7.98
CA VAL A 241 1.85 -15.81 7.99
C VAL A 241 2.10 -16.34 6.57
N SER A 242 1.32 -15.88 5.59
CA SER A 242 1.48 -16.27 4.18
C SER A 242 2.87 -15.90 3.63
N GLY A 243 3.37 -14.69 3.93
CA GLY A 243 4.71 -14.24 3.53
C GLY A 243 5.83 -15.06 4.18
N GLY A 244 5.63 -15.47 5.44
CA GLY A 244 6.57 -16.34 6.15
C GLY A 244 6.66 -17.73 5.52
N PHE A 245 5.52 -18.34 5.17
CA PHE A 245 5.49 -19.62 4.47
C PHE A 245 6.07 -19.54 3.05
N LEU A 246 5.74 -18.49 2.30
CA LEU A 246 6.30 -18.26 0.96
C LEU A 246 7.82 -18.07 1.00
N SER A 247 8.34 -17.39 2.01
CA SER A 247 9.79 -17.20 2.19
C SER A 247 10.55 -18.51 2.41
N LYS A 248 9.89 -19.57 2.91
CA LYS A 248 10.47 -20.92 3.04
C LYS A 248 10.32 -21.78 1.79
N SER A 249 9.44 -21.38 0.88
CA SER A 249 9.18 -22.12 -0.35
C SER A 249 10.17 -21.75 -1.46
N TRP A 250 10.16 -22.52 -2.55
CA TRP A 250 11.02 -22.28 -3.71
C TRP A 250 10.76 -20.93 -4.41
N VAL A 251 9.56 -20.35 -4.27
CA VAL A 251 9.25 -19.04 -4.86
C VAL A 251 9.85 -17.88 -4.06
N GLY A 252 10.15 -18.08 -2.78
CA GLY A 252 10.82 -17.11 -1.92
C GLY A 252 10.13 -15.73 -1.85
N PHE A 253 10.96 -14.69 -1.79
CA PHE A 253 10.54 -13.29 -1.71
C PHE A 253 9.75 -12.83 -2.95
N ALA A 254 10.17 -13.25 -4.14
CA ALA A 254 9.53 -12.94 -5.42
C ALA A 254 8.08 -13.43 -5.46
N GLY A 255 7.80 -14.62 -4.91
CA GLY A 255 6.44 -15.14 -4.82
C GLY A 255 5.50 -14.21 -4.04
N ALA A 256 5.94 -13.72 -2.88
CA ALA A 256 5.18 -12.76 -2.09
C ALA A 256 4.94 -11.44 -2.86
N LEU A 257 5.95 -10.95 -3.58
CA LEU A 257 5.85 -9.72 -4.37
C LEU A 257 4.94 -9.87 -5.60
N TRP A 258 4.96 -11.01 -6.28
CA TRP A 258 4.05 -11.25 -7.41
C TRP A 258 2.59 -11.29 -6.97
N ILE A 259 2.30 -11.95 -5.84
CA ILE A 259 0.95 -11.95 -5.25
C ILE A 259 0.54 -10.53 -4.86
N ALA A 260 1.44 -9.78 -4.19
CA ALA A 260 1.18 -8.40 -3.80
C ALA A 260 0.93 -7.48 -5.01
N ALA A 261 1.74 -7.60 -6.06
CA ALA A 261 1.59 -6.85 -7.30
C ALA A 261 0.26 -7.19 -7.98
N PHE A 262 -0.08 -8.48 -8.10
CA PHE A 262 -1.35 -8.92 -8.67
C PHE A 262 -2.55 -8.36 -7.90
N LEU A 263 -2.56 -8.47 -6.57
CA LEU A 263 -3.65 -7.93 -5.75
C LEU A 263 -3.78 -6.41 -5.89
N LYS A 264 -2.67 -5.67 -5.93
CA LYS A 264 -2.67 -4.22 -6.17
C LYS A 264 -3.18 -3.87 -7.58
N LEU A 265 -2.86 -4.69 -8.58
CA LEU A 265 -3.38 -4.54 -9.94
C LEU A 265 -4.90 -4.76 -9.96
N CYS A 266 -5.41 -5.79 -9.28
CA CYS A 266 -6.84 -6.03 -9.12
C CYS A 266 -7.53 -4.85 -8.43
N ILE A 267 -6.94 -4.27 -7.38
CA ILE A 267 -7.46 -3.06 -6.73
C ILE A 267 -7.50 -1.89 -7.71
N SER A 268 -6.43 -1.67 -8.47
CA SER A 268 -6.38 -0.62 -9.49
C SER A 268 -7.52 -0.75 -10.50
N PHE A 269 -7.68 -1.91 -11.13
CA PHE A 269 -8.78 -2.15 -12.08
C PHE A 269 -10.17 -2.09 -11.43
N SER A 270 -10.29 -2.49 -10.17
CA SER A 270 -11.53 -2.32 -9.41
C SER A 270 -11.94 -0.86 -9.35
N TRP A 271 -10.99 0.07 -9.12
CA TRP A 271 -11.27 1.51 -9.13
C TRP A 271 -11.69 2.05 -10.51
N ALA A 272 -11.12 1.52 -11.60
CA ALA A 272 -11.53 1.91 -12.94
C ALA A 272 -13.00 1.52 -13.24
N LEU A 273 -13.41 0.35 -12.75
CA LEU A 273 -14.77 -0.19 -12.96
C LEU A 273 -15.78 0.27 -11.89
N TRP A 274 -15.32 0.91 -10.81
CA TRP A 274 -16.13 1.26 -9.64
C TRP A 274 -17.32 2.17 -9.96
N LYS A 275 -18.36 2.11 -9.12
CA LYS A 275 -19.57 2.91 -9.33
C LYS A 275 -19.31 4.41 -9.05
N PRO A 276 -19.94 5.32 -9.82
CA PRO A 276 -19.85 6.74 -9.52
C PRO A 276 -20.58 7.00 -8.22
N LYS A 277 -20.12 8.02 -7.50
CA LYS A 277 -20.92 8.63 -6.44
C LYS A 277 -22.27 9.06 -7.03
N ALA A 278 -23.36 8.64 -6.41
CA ALA A 278 -24.68 9.08 -6.82
C ALA A 278 -24.74 10.62 -6.67
N GLU A 279 -25.07 11.34 -7.75
CA GLU A 279 -25.51 12.72 -7.63
C GLU A 279 -26.82 12.69 -6.86
N ASN A 280 -26.85 13.27 -5.66
CA ASN A 280 -28.10 13.57 -5.00
C ASN A 280 -28.85 14.53 -5.94
N LYS A 281 -29.91 14.04 -6.58
CA LYS A 281 -30.95 14.89 -7.15
C LYS A 281 -31.80 15.49 -6.04
#